data_AF-A0A4U9RAG3-F1
#
_entry.id   AF-A0A4U9RAG3-F1
#
_cell.length_a   1.000
_cell.length_b   1.000
_cell.length_c   1.000
_cell.angle_alpha   90.00
_cell.angle_beta   90.00
_cell.angle_gamma   90.00
#
_symmetry.space_group_name_H-M   'P 1'
#
loop_
_entity.id
_entity.type
_entity.pdbx_description
1 polymer ?
#
loop_
_entity_poly.entity_id
_entity_poly.type
_entity_poly.pdbx_seq_one_letter_code
_entity_poly.pdbx_strand_id
1 'polypeptide(L)'
;MIKIFGCLMIFGGCTTLGFRYSKTLSTRVFELKELEKAVMILENEITYTYTELPDAFLKVSNELESPLSMVFKKAHENLISTEFNDIHDSLINALEEEEDKLSLDKKDKNIIIQLSKSLGQWDIEAHKNVLKLCRKNIEEQIQVGTRKEMREGKMFKTLGISLGAIICILLL
;
A
#
# COMPACT_ATOMS: atom_id res chain seq x y z
N MET A 1 -3.92 -3.66 -45.32
CA MET A 1 -4.69 -2.93 -44.28
C MET A 1 -4.84 -3.73 -42.99
N ILE A 2 -5.25 -5.01 -43.04
CA ILE A 2 -5.39 -5.86 -41.83
C ILE A 2 -4.10 -5.98 -41.01
N LYS A 3 -2.94 -6.16 -41.66
CA LYS A 3 -1.62 -6.21 -40.99
C LYS A 3 -1.32 -4.96 -40.14
N ILE A 4 -1.63 -3.77 -40.65
CA ILE A 4 -1.38 -2.49 -39.96
C ILE A 4 -2.26 -2.37 -38.71
N PHE A 5 -3.52 -2.80 -38.81
CA PHE A 5 -4.45 -2.80 -37.68
C PHE A 5 -4.00 -3.78 -36.58
N GLY A 6 -3.54 -4.97 -36.96
CA GLY A 6 -2.95 -5.94 -36.04
C GLY A 6 -1.72 -5.40 -35.32
N CYS A 7 -0.80 -4.76 -36.05
CA CYS A 7 0.38 -4.12 -35.46
C CYS A 7 0.00 -3.04 -34.44
N LEU A 8 -1.00 -2.20 -34.74
CA LEU A 8 -1.46 -1.17 -33.80
C LEU A 8 -2.03 -1.76 -32.50
N MET A 9 -2.84 -2.83 -32.59
CA MET A 9 -3.37 -3.50 -31.40
C MET A 9 -2.27 -4.13 -30.55
N ILE A 10 -1.32 -4.84 -31.18
CA ILE A 10 -0.21 -5.50 -30.47
C ILE A 10 0.70 -4.46 -29.81
N PHE A 11 1.11 -3.43 -30.55
CA PHE A 11 1.98 -2.39 -30.03
C PHE A 11 1.33 -1.63 -28.87
N GLY A 12 0.05 -1.28 -29.01
CA GLY A 12 -0.74 -0.68 -27.95
C GLY A 12 -0.84 -1.56 -26.71
N GLY A 13 -1.09 -2.86 -26.89
CA GLY A 13 -1.16 -3.85 -25.81
C GLY A 13 0.16 -3.99 -25.05
N CYS A 14 1.27 -4.21 -25.76
CA CYS A 14 2.59 -4.35 -25.14
C CYS A 14 3.01 -3.07 -24.39
N THR A 15 2.75 -1.90 -24.96
CA THR A 15 3.05 -0.62 -24.34
C THR A 15 2.21 -0.42 -23.07
N THR A 16 0.89 -0.60 -23.15
CA THR A 16 0.00 -0.43 -22.00
C THR A 16 0.34 -1.38 -20.85
N LEU A 17 0.70 -2.63 -21.14
CA LEU A 17 1.16 -3.59 -20.12
C LEU A 17 2.43 -3.11 -19.40
N GLY A 18 3.44 -2.64 -20.15
CA GLY A 18 4.67 -2.09 -19.56
C GLY A 18 4.43 -0.88 -18.67
N PHE A 19 3.52 0.01 -19.08
CA PHE A 19 3.12 1.18 -18.27
C PHE A 19 2.31 0.79 -17.02
N ARG A 20 1.39 -0.18 -17.13
CA ARG A 20 0.62 -0.68 -15.97
C ARG A 20 1.52 -1.28 -14.90
N TYR A 21 2.52 -2.07 -15.28
CA TYR A 21 3.45 -2.64 -14.33
C TYR A 21 4.28 -1.57 -13.62
N SER A 22 4.79 -0.57 -14.37
CA SER A 22 5.47 0.57 -13.77
C SER A 22 4.57 1.35 -12.81
N LYS A 23 3.29 1.54 -13.14
CA LYS A 23 2.34 2.25 -12.27
C LYS A 23 2.14 1.51 -10.95
N THR A 24 2.07 0.18 -10.97
CA THR A 24 1.92 -0.64 -9.76
C THR A 24 3.08 -0.43 -8.77
N LEU A 25 4.31 -0.30 -9.29
CA LEU A 25 5.48 0.02 -8.45
C LEU A 25 5.37 1.39 -7.79
N SER A 26 4.93 2.41 -8.54
CA SER A 26 4.69 3.76 -8.01
C SER A 26 3.56 3.77 -6.98
N THR A 27 2.46 3.04 -7.24
CA THR A 27 1.30 2.95 -6.33
C THR A 27 1.69 2.31 -5.00
N ARG A 28 2.51 1.25 -5.01
CA ARG A 28 3.03 0.65 -3.77
C ARG A 28 3.82 1.66 -2.93
N VAL A 29 4.69 2.46 -3.55
CA VAL A 29 5.47 3.49 -2.83
C VAL A 29 4.56 4.56 -2.24
N PHE A 30 3.52 4.96 -2.98
CA PHE A 30 2.51 5.89 -2.50
C PHE A 30 1.76 5.33 -1.28
N GLU A 31 1.26 4.10 -1.35
CA GLU A 31 0.59 3.44 -0.22
C GLU A 31 1.50 3.30 1.01
N LEU A 32 2.80 3.02 0.84
CA LEU A 32 3.74 2.98 1.96
C LEU A 32 3.95 4.36 2.63
N LYS A 33 3.97 5.45 1.85
CA LYS A 33 4.01 6.81 2.41
C LYS A 33 2.73 7.16 3.15
N GLU A 34 1.60 6.68 2.65
CA GLU A 34 0.31 6.83 3.30
C GLU A 34 0.25 6.02 4.60
N LEU A 35 0.85 4.82 4.64
CA LEU A 35 1.02 4.06 5.88
C LEU A 35 1.93 4.79 6.88
N GLU A 36 3.01 5.43 6.42
CA GLU A 36 3.85 6.28 7.28
C GLU A 36 3.03 7.45 7.88
N LYS A 37 2.22 8.13 7.07
CA LYS A 37 1.29 9.17 7.51
C LYS A 37 0.30 8.64 8.55
N ALA A 38 -0.28 7.47 8.31
CA ALA A 38 -1.19 6.81 9.24
C ALA A 38 -0.53 6.59 10.61
N VAL A 39 0.69 6.03 10.64
CA VAL A 39 1.42 5.79 11.88
C VAL A 39 1.73 7.09 12.61
N MET A 40 2.09 8.16 11.89
CA MET A 40 2.34 9.48 12.50
C MET A 40 1.07 10.06 13.16
N ILE A 41 -0.09 9.92 12.50
CA ILE A 41 -1.38 10.37 13.07
C ILE A 41 -1.70 9.55 14.32
N LEU A 42 -1.58 8.23 14.27
CA LEU A 42 -1.83 7.35 15.43
C LEU A 42 -0.90 7.65 16.59
N GLU A 43 0.40 7.84 16.33
CA GLU A 43 1.39 8.21 17.34
C GLU A 43 0.97 9.52 18.04
N ASN A 44 0.50 10.51 17.28
CA ASN A 44 0.04 11.78 17.83
C ASN A 44 -1.23 11.64 18.68
N GLU A 45 -2.25 10.93 18.18
CA GLU A 45 -3.53 10.75 18.88
C GLU A 45 -3.37 9.96 20.19
N ILE A 46 -2.56 8.88 20.16
CA ILE A 46 -2.33 8.02 21.33
C ILE A 46 -1.45 8.73 22.37
N THR A 47 -0.42 9.45 21.93
CA THR A 47 0.56 10.07 22.85
C THR A 47 0.06 11.37 23.48
N TYR A 48 -0.73 12.16 22.76
CA TYR A 48 -1.04 13.55 23.17
C TYR A 48 -2.53 13.81 23.38
N THR A 49 -3.42 13.11 22.67
CA THR A 49 -4.86 13.40 22.71
C THR A 49 -5.64 12.45 23.62
N TYR A 50 -5.06 11.30 24.01
CA TYR A 50 -5.74 10.22 24.74
C TYR A 50 -7.05 9.78 24.06
N THR A 51 -7.11 9.90 22.73
CA THR A 51 -8.26 9.51 21.91
C THR A 51 -8.42 8.00 21.98
N GLU A 52 -9.66 7.52 22.11
CA GLU A 52 -9.94 6.09 22.00
C GLU A 52 -9.53 5.58 20.61
N LEU A 53 -8.90 4.40 20.56
CA LEU A 53 -8.29 3.90 19.32
C LEU A 53 -9.27 3.78 18.14
N PRO A 54 -10.56 3.40 18.31
CA PRO A 54 -11.53 3.42 17.22
C PRO A 54 -11.65 4.80 16.57
N ASP A 55 -11.69 5.88 17.34
CA ASP A 55 -11.80 7.25 16.81
C ASP A 55 -10.49 7.70 16.13
N ALA A 56 -9.35 7.27 16.65
CA ALA A 56 -8.05 7.49 16.01
C ALA A 56 -7.99 6.81 14.62
N PHE A 57 -8.53 5.60 14.47
CA PHE A 57 -8.65 4.91 13.18
C PHE A 57 -9.57 5.65 12.21
N LEU A 58 -10.70 6.18 12.68
CA LEU A 58 -11.57 7.01 11.84
C LEU A 58 -10.83 8.27 11.36
N LYS A 59 -10.10 8.95 12.24
CA LYS A 59 -9.31 10.13 11.89
C LYS A 59 -8.24 9.81 10.84
N VAL A 60 -7.50 8.72 11.01
CA VAL A 60 -6.56 8.23 9.99
C VAL A 60 -7.28 8.02 8.67
N SER A 61 -8.42 7.31 8.66
CA SER A 61 -9.13 6.99 7.43
C SER A 61 -9.53 8.24 6.62
N ASN A 62 -9.90 9.32 7.31
CA ASN A 62 -10.30 10.58 6.67
C ASN A 62 -9.12 11.39 6.11
N GLU A 63 -7.90 11.13 6.60
CA GLU A 63 -6.68 11.83 6.21
C GLU A 63 -5.92 11.11 5.09
N LEU A 64 -6.19 9.82 4.85
CA LEU A 64 -5.51 9.06 3.80
C LEU A 64 -6.23 9.22 2.45
N GLU A 65 -5.44 9.38 1.38
CA GLU A 65 -5.89 9.45 -0.02
C GLU A 65 -5.75 8.10 -0.74
N SER A 66 -5.06 7.13 -0.14
CA SER A 66 -4.89 5.77 -0.68
C SER A 66 -6.02 4.80 -0.29
N PRO A 67 -6.11 3.62 -0.94
CA PRO A 67 -7.03 2.55 -0.52
C PRO A 67 -6.84 2.09 0.94
N LEU A 68 -5.70 2.40 1.58
CA LEU A 68 -5.49 2.17 3.02
C LEU A 68 -6.51 2.92 3.90
N SER A 69 -7.08 4.04 3.42
CA SER A 69 -8.19 4.71 4.11
C SER A 69 -9.32 3.75 4.47
N MET A 70 -9.68 2.86 3.55
CA MET A 70 -10.76 1.89 3.75
C MET A 70 -10.40 0.83 4.81
N VAL A 71 -9.12 0.45 4.90
CA VAL A 71 -8.64 -0.49 5.93
C VAL A 71 -8.86 0.11 7.32
N PHE A 72 -8.44 1.36 7.55
CA PHE A 72 -8.63 2.01 8.85
C PHE A 72 -10.10 2.31 9.15
N LYS A 73 -10.89 2.64 8.12
CA LYS A 73 -12.33 2.85 8.28
C LYS A 73 -13.06 1.57 8.70
N LYS A 74 -12.77 0.44 8.05
CA LYS A 74 -13.33 -0.86 8.42
C LYS A 74 -12.87 -1.30 9.80
N ALA A 75 -11.60 -1.10 10.14
CA ALA A 75 -11.09 -1.41 11.47
C ALA A 75 -11.83 -0.61 12.57
N HIS A 76 -12.17 0.65 12.30
CA HIS A 76 -13.04 1.45 13.17
C HIS A 76 -14.46 0.87 13.27
N GLU A 77 -15.11 0.57 12.15
CA GLU A 77 -16.46 -0.01 12.11
C GLU A 77 -16.53 -1.33 12.89
N ASN A 78 -15.54 -2.21 12.69
CA ASN A 78 -15.38 -3.50 13.37
C ASN A 78 -15.25 -3.37 14.90
N LEU A 79 -14.60 -2.29 15.38
CA LEU A 79 -14.43 -2.03 16.81
C LEU A 79 -15.70 -1.43 17.44
N ILE A 80 -16.41 -0.56 16.73
CA ILE A 80 -17.67 0.04 17.23
C ILE A 80 -18.81 -0.97 17.23
N SER A 81 -18.90 -1.84 16.22
CA SER A 81 -19.94 -2.88 16.15
C SER A 81 -19.75 -3.99 17.20
N THR A 82 -18.64 -3.99 17.94
CA THR A 82 -18.23 -5.07 18.86
C THR A 82 -18.14 -6.45 18.18
N GLU A 83 -17.99 -6.46 16.85
CA GLU A 83 -17.81 -7.69 16.06
C GLU A 83 -16.48 -8.36 16.39
N PHE A 84 -15.49 -7.57 16.78
CA PHE A 84 -14.19 -8.01 17.28
C PHE A 84 -13.90 -7.42 18.66
N ASN A 85 -13.44 -8.26 19.58
CA ASN A 85 -13.05 -7.84 20.93
C ASN A 85 -11.58 -7.36 21.01
N ASP A 86 -10.81 -7.48 19.93
CA ASP A 86 -9.40 -7.14 19.89
C ASP A 86 -9.07 -6.25 18.68
N ILE A 87 -8.23 -5.24 18.94
CA ILE A 87 -7.73 -4.25 17.97
C ILE A 87 -6.93 -4.94 16.86
N HIS A 88 -6.17 -5.96 17.25
CA HIS A 88 -5.37 -6.71 16.30
C HIS A 88 -6.25 -7.41 15.27
N ASP A 89 -7.27 -8.12 15.72
CA ASP A 89 -8.14 -8.92 14.85
C ASP A 89 -9.01 -8.03 13.96
N SER A 90 -9.49 -6.90 14.48
CA SER A 90 -10.29 -5.95 13.68
C SER A 90 -9.50 -5.37 12.51
N LEU A 91 -8.22 -5.02 12.74
CA LEU A 91 -7.35 -4.43 11.72
C LEU A 91 -6.83 -5.48 10.73
N ILE A 92 -6.56 -6.71 11.17
CA ILE A 92 -6.18 -7.80 10.25
C ILE A 92 -7.34 -8.15 9.33
N ASN A 93 -8.55 -8.32 9.86
CA ASN A 93 -9.72 -8.62 9.04
C ASN A 93 -9.96 -7.50 8.00
N ALA A 94 -9.89 -6.23 8.41
CA ALA A 94 -10.01 -5.10 7.49
C ALA A 94 -8.91 -5.08 6.40
N LEU A 95 -7.68 -5.49 6.75
CA LEU A 95 -6.57 -5.58 5.80
C LEU A 95 -6.77 -6.71 4.79
N GLU A 96 -7.30 -7.85 5.23
CA GLU A 96 -7.62 -9.00 4.37
C GLU A 96 -8.76 -8.67 3.40
N GLU A 97 -9.82 -7.99 3.86
CA GLU A 97 -10.95 -7.63 2.99
C GLU A 97 -10.60 -6.63 1.88
N GLU A 98 -9.59 -5.79 2.10
CA GLU A 98 -9.14 -4.78 1.14
C GLU A 98 -7.87 -5.21 0.39
N GLU A 99 -7.42 -6.46 0.57
CA GLU A 99 -6.16 -6.96 0.04
C GLU A 99 -6.01 -6.76 -1.48
N ASP A 100 -7.08 -7.02 -2.24
CA ASP A 100 -7.10 -6.94 -3.70
C ASP A 100 -6.99 -5.51 -4.24
N LYS A 101 -7.27 -4.50 -3.41
CA LYS A 101 -7.20 -3.08 -3.78
C LYS A 101 -5.86 -2.44 -3.42
N LEU A 102 -5.05 -3.12 -2.60
CA LEU A 102 -3.75 -2.66 -2.15
C LEU A 102 -2.64 -3.16 -3.07
N SER A 103 -1.66 -2.30 -3.33
CA SER A 103 -0.40 -2.63 -4.02
C SER A 103 0.71 -3.07 -3.06
N LEU A 104 0.40 -3.22 -1.77
CA LEU A 104 1.30 -3.66 -0.71
C LEU A 104 1.71 -5.13 -0.85
N ASP A 105 3.00 -5.40 -0.64
CA ASP A 105 3.54 -6.76 -0.61
C ASP A 105 3.44 -7.39 0.79
N LYS A 106 3.88 -8.65 0.90
CA LYS A 106 3.84 -9.41 2.17
C LYS A 106 4.66 -8.75 3.29
N LYS A 107 5.79 -8.11 2.98
CA LYS A 107 6.61 -7.44 3.98
C LYS A 107 5.91 -6.19 4.49
N ASP A 108 5.30 -5.44 3.58
CA ASP A 108 4.54 -4.23 3.92
C ASP A 108 3.35 -4.59 4.83
N LYS A 109 2.58 -5.62 4.47
CA LYS A 109 1.46 -6.13 5.29
C LYS A 109 1.91 -6.62 6.67
N ASN A 110 3.06 -7.29 6.74
CA ASN A 110 3.61 -7.73 8.02
C ASN A 110 3.96 -6.56 8.95
N ILE A 111 4.32 -5.38 8.42
CA ILE A 111 4.50 -4.18 9.24
C ILE A 111 3.18 -3.75 9.86
N ILE A 112 2.07 -3.76 9.10
CA ILE A 112 0.73 -3.44 9.61
C ILE A 112 0.30 -4.44 10.69
N ILE A 113 0.56 -5.73 10.49
CA ILE A 113 0.28 -6.78 11.50
C ILE A 113 1.10 -6.57 12.78
N GLN A 114 2.37 -6.17 12.68
CA GLN A 114 3.18 -5.87 13.85
C GLN A 114 2.69 -4.62 14.58
N LEU A 115 2.28 -3.60 13.83
CA LEU A 115 1.65 -2.40 14.37
C LEU A 115 0.37 -2.76 15.13
N SER A 116 -0.51 -3.57 14.56
CA SER A 116 -1.79 -3.93 15.20
C SER A 116 -1.59 -4.68 16.52
N LYS A 117 -0.63 -5.61 16.58
CA LYS A 117 -0.22 -6.28 17.84
C LYS A 117 0.28 -5.29 18.88
N SER A 118 1.04 -4.29 18.41
CA SER A 118 1.56 -3.26 19.28
C SER A 118 0.49 -2.32 19.79
N LEU A 119 -0.63 -2.13 19.11
CA LEU A 119 -1.70 -1.23 19.57
C LEU A 119 -2.62 -1.88 20.62
N GLY A 120 -2.69 -3.22 20.66
CA GLY A 120 -3.49 -3.96 21.66
C GLY A 120 -2.80 -4.17 23.01
N GLN A 121 -1.50 -3.90 23.13
CA GLN A 121 -0.78 -3.94 24.40
C GLN A 121 -0.90 -2.58 25.12
N TRP A 122 -0.71 -2.49 26.44
CA TRP A 122 -1.06 -1.31 27.27
C TRP A 122 0.16 -0.61 27.93
N ASP A 123 1.38 -0.79 27.42
CA ASP A 123 2.59 -0.22 28.01
C ASP A 123 3.13 0.96 27.17
N ILE A 124 2.76 2.18 27.57
CA ILE A 124 3.01 3.47 26.91
C ILE A 124 4.50 3.68 26.55
N GLU A 125 5.42 3.18 27.35
CA GLU A 125 6.86 3.33 27.10
C GLU A 125 7.40 2.28 26.11
N ALA A 126 6.86 1.06 26.15
CA ALA A 126 7.12 0.04 25.14
C ALA A 126 6.55 0.45 23.76
N HIS A 127 5.39 1.12 23.72
CA HIS A 127 4.75 1.58 22.49
C HIS A 127 5.61 2.53 21.67
N LYS A 128 6.31 3.48 22.30
CA LYS A 128 7.15 4.46 21.57
C LYS A 128 8.28 3.79 20.81
N ASN A 129 8.94 2.81 21.42
CA ASN A 129 10.02 2.08 20.75
C ASN A 129 9.50 1.20 19.60
N VAL A 130 8.30 0.61 19.75
CA VAL A 130 7.69 -0.21 18.71
C VAL A 130 7.17 0.65 17.54
N LEU A 131 6.52 1.78 17.81
CA LEU A 131 6.09 2.73 16.78
C LEU A 131 7.30 3.31 16.02
N LYS A 132 8.38 3.63 16.73
CA LYS A 132 9.64 4.07 16.11
C LYS A 132 10.26 3.00 15.22
N LEU A 133 10.25 1.74 15.66
CA LEU A 133 10.72 0.62 14.85
C LEU A 133 9.82 0.39 13.63
N CYS A 134 8.50 0.48 13.80
CA CYS A 134 7.52 0.40 12.72
C CYS A 134 7.78 1.45 11.65
N ARG A 135 7.93 2.73 12.05
CA ARG A 135 8.29 3.83 11.13
C ARG A 135 9.58 3.56 10.39
N LYS A 136 10.64 3.12 11.08
CA LYS A 136 11.91 2.76 10.44
C LYS A 136 11.74 1.65 9.40
N ASN A 137 10.93 0.64 9.69
CA ASN A 137 10.65 -0.45 8.75
C ASN A 137 9.88 0.06 7.52
N ILE A 138 8.93 0.98 7.70
CA ILE A 138 8.19 1.64 6.61
C ILE A 138 9.15 2.45 5.75
N GLU A 139 9.98 3.31 6.36
CA GLU A 139 10.99 4.10 5.65
C GLU A 139 11.93 3.23 4.82
N GLU A 140 12.38 2.10 5.36
CA GLU A 140 13.20 1.13 4.64
C GLU A 140 12.45 0.54 3.43
N GLN A 141 11.18 0.14 3.60
CA GLN A 141 10.36 -0.35 2.49
C GLN A 141 10.09 0.72 1.43
N ILE A 142 9.88 1.98 1.82
CA ILE A 142 9.75 3.11 0.88
C ILE A 142 11.02 3.24 0.04
N GLN A 143 12.20 3.18 0.65
CA GLN A 143 13.46 3.26 -0.09
C GLN A 143 13.65 2.06 -1.02
N VAL A 144 13.33 0.85 -0.57
CA VAL A 144 13.38 -0.37 -1.40
C VAL A 144 12.41 -0.26 -2.57
N GLY A 145 11.16 0.14 -2.32
CA GLY A 145 10.13 0.34 -3.34
C GLY A 145 10.52 1.41 -4.36
N THR A 146 11.05 2.54 -3.90
CA THR A 146 11.52 3.65 -4.75
C THR A 146 12.70 3.23 -5.63
N ARG A 147 13.68 2.51 -5.07
CA ARG A 147 14.80 1.95 -5.86
C ARG A 147 14.30 0.96 -6.91
N LYS A 148 13.33 0.11 -6.55
CA LYS A 148 12.72 -0.86 -7.45
C LYS A 148 11.95 -0.15 -8.58
N GLU A 149 11.14 0.87 -8.26
CA GLU A 149 10.42 1.70 -9.23
C GLU A 149 11.37 2.37 -10.23
N MET A 150 12.45 3.00 -9.75
CA MET A 150 13.42 3.67 -10.61
C MET A 150 14.11 2.70 -11.58
N ARG A 151 14.51 1.52 -11.08
CA ARG A 151 15.24 0.52 -11.87
C ARG A 151 14.31 -0.24 -12.82
N GLU A 152 13.22 -0.79 -12.28
CA GLU A 152 12.35 -1.71 -13.00
C GLU A 152 11.26 -0.97 -13.77
N GLY A 153 10.72 0.14 -13.25
CA GLY A 153 9.67 0.90 -13.93
C GLY A 153 10.11 1.42 -15.29
N LYS A 154 11.33 1.97 -15.40
CA LYS A 154 11.91 2.35 -16.70
C LYS A 154 12.11 1.13 -17.61
N MET A 155 12.69 0.05 -17.07
CA MET A 155 12.96 -1.17 -17.82
C MET A 155 11.69 -1.78 -18.41
N PHE A 156 10.61 -1.95 -17.64
CA PHE A 156 9.36 -2.53 -18.12
C PHE A 156 8.65 -1.65 -19.16
N LYS A 157 8.72 -0.32 -19.01
CA LYS A 157 8.22 0.61 -20.03
C LYS A 157 9.00 0.46 -21.35
N THR A 158 10.33 0.41 -21.28
CA THR A 158 11.17 0.21 -22.47
C THR A 158 10.92 -1.17 -23.10
N LEU A 159 10.88 -2.24 -22.31
CA LEU A 159 10.62 -3.60 -22.80
C LEU A 159 9.27 -3.70 -23.52
N GLY A 160 8.21 -3.11 -22.98
CA GLY A 160 6.89 -3.10 -23.65
C GLY A 160 6.92 -2.46 -25.02
N ILE A 161 7.62 -1.33 -25.16
CA ILE A 161 7.80 -0.63 -26.45
C ILE A 161 8.66 -1.47 -27.40
N SER A 162 9.79 -1.99 -26.93
CA SER A 162 10.74 -2.77 -27.74
C SER A 162 10.11 -4.06 -28.25
N LEU A 163 9.41 -4.80 -27.39
CA LEU A 163 8.77 -6.06 -27.75
C LEU A 163 7.64 -5.83 -28.76
N GLY A 164 6.82 -4.79 -28.54
CA GLY A 164 5.78 -4.38 -29.48
C GLY A 164 6.37 -4.03 -30.85
N ALA A 165 7.47 -3.27 -30.88
CA ALA A 165 8.15 -2.90 -32.13
C ALA A 165 8.69 -4.13 -32.87
N ILE A 166 9.33 -5.06 -32.18
CA ILE A 166 9.85 -6.31 -32.77
C ILE A 166 8.71 -7.12 -33.40
N ILE A 167 7.60 -7.31 -32.68
CA ILE A 167 6.46 -8.08 -33.20
C ILE A 167 5.85 -7.37 -34.42
N CYS A 168 5.72 -6.05 -34.39
CA CYS A 168 5.24 -5.28 -35.54
C CYS A 168 6.14 -5.43 -36.77
N ILE A 169 7.47 -5.42 -36.60
CA ILE A 169 8.44 -5.62 -37.69
C ILE A 169 8.30 -7.03 -38.29
N LEU A 170 8.12 -8.06 -37.45
CA LEU A 170 7.96 -9.45 -37.92
C LEU A 170 6.64 -9.68 -38.68
N LEU A 171 5.59 -8.90 -38.38
CA LEU A 171 4.24 -9.10 -38.92
C LEU A 171 3.98 -8.32 -40.22
N LEU A 172 4.69 -7.20 -40.41
CA LEU A 172 4.69 -6.40 -41.63
C LEU A 172 5.21 -7.21 -42.83
#